data_AF-A0A1V3W8R0-F1
#
_entry.id   AF-A0A1V3W8R0-F1
#
_cell.length_a   1.000
_cell.length_b   1.000
_cell.length_c   1.000
_cell.angle_alpha   90.00
_cell.angle_beta   90.00
_cell.angle_gamma   90.00
#
_symmetry.space_group_name_H-M   'P 1'
#
loop_
_entity.id
_entity.type
_entity.pdbx_description
1 polymer ?
#
loop_
_entity_poly.entity_id
_entity_poly.type
_entity_poly.pdbx_seq_one_letter_code
_entity_poly.pdbx_strand_id
1 'polypeptide(L)'
;MGDFDAHLAELQHLLDNIEPQVRLGTALRAALLAFNTFDESETVRHRQRMRIILETAELQAYSMTMYAGWRAVIAGSWPAGSAASPPTWCLRPLPGPCWGRVERLRTLAG
;
A
#
# COMPACT_ATOMS: atom_id res chain seq x y z
N MET A 1 -7.80 11.15 -11.09
CA MET A 1 -6.36 11.36 -10.91
C MET A 1 -6.23 12.57 -10.00
N GLY A 2 -6.01 12.34 -8.71
CA GLY A 2 -6.07 13.38 -7.69
C GLY A 2 -6.13 12.74 -6.32
N ASP A 3 -5.23 13.17 -5.44
CA ASP A 3 -5.00 12.75 -4.05
C ASP A 3 -4.02 11.57 -3.83
N PHE A 4 -4.00 10.52 -4.65
CA PHE A 4 -3.09 9.39 -4.38
C PHE A 4 -1.60 9.69 -4.55
N ASP A 5 -1.23 10.45 -5.59
CA ASP A 5 0.18 10.85 -5.77
C ASP A 5 0.65 11.72 -4.59
N ALA A 6 -0.26 12.50 -4.00
CA ALA A 6 0.01 13.25 -2.78
C ALA A 6 0.19 12.32 -1.57
N HIS A 7 -0.67 11.31 -1.41
CA HIS A 7 -0.52 10.27 -0.40
C HIS A 7 0.80 9.48 -0.55
N LEU A 8 1.24 9.18 -1.77
CA LEU A 8 2.53 8.54 -2.02
C LEU A 8 3.71 9.47 -1.69
N ALA A 9 3.60 10.76 -2.02
CA ALA A 9 4.61 11.75 -1.67
C ALA A 9 4.72 11.93 -0.14
N GLU A 10 3.61 11.89 0.58
CA GLU A 10 3.59 11.89 2.05
C GLU A 10 4.28 10.63 2.61
N LEU A 11 3.97 9.45 2.08
CA LEU A 11 4.64 8.22 2.50
C LEU A 11 6.15 8.29 2.25
N GLN A 12 6.57 8.79 1.08
CA GLN A 12 8.00 8.98 0.78
C GLN A 12 8.64 9.94 1.78
N HIS A 13 7.98 11.07 2.09
CA HIS A 13 8.47 12.02 3.09
C HIS A 13 8.60 11.39 4.48
N LEU A 14 7.63 10.58 4.92
CA LEU A 14 7.71 9.85 6.19
C LEU A 14 8.91 8.88 6.22
N LEU A 15 9.23 8.24 5.10
CA LEU A 15 10.35 7.30 4.99
C LEU A 15 11.70 8.02 4.91
N ASP A 16 11.77 9.17 4.24
CA ASP A 16 13.01 9.96 4.10
C ASP A 16 13.46 10.60 5.43
N ASN A 17 12.51 10.84 6.35
CA ASN A 17 12.78 11.43 7.68
C ASN A 17 13.08 10.37 8.76
N ILE A 18 13.27 9.10 8.40
CA ILE A 18 13.66 8.06 9.35
C ILE A 18 15.07 8.32 9.87
N GLU A 19 15.22 8.41 11.19
CA GLU A 19 16.53 8.54 11.82
C GLU A 19 17.45 7.33 11.48
N PRO A 20 18.71 7.56 11.06
CA PRO A 20 19.62 6.50 10.64
C PRO A 20 19.91 5.44 11.71
N GLN A 21 19.68 5.76 12.98
CA GLN A 21 19.92 4.87 14.12
C GLN A 21 18.75 3.91 14.39
N VAL A 22 17.58 4.14 13.79
CA VAL A 22 16.40 3.29 13.96
C VAL A 22 16.49 2.11 13.01
N ARG A 23 16.24 0.89 13.51
CA ARG A 23 16.13 -0.29 12.65
C ARG A 23 15.05 -0.06 11.59
N LEU A 24 15.41 -0.22 10.32
CA LEU A 24 14.52 0.03 9.17
C LEU A 24 13.15 -0.62 9.29
N GLY A 25 13.06 -1.86 9.81
CA GLY A 25 11.77 -2.53 10.04
C GLY A 25 10.88 -1.84 11.08
N THR A 26 11.48 -1.27 12.13
CA THR A 26 10.75 -0.48 13.15
C THR A 26 10.26 0.83 12.57
N ALA A 27 11.12 1.51 11.81
CA ALA A 27 10.79 2.78 11.18
C ALA A 27 9.72 2.64 10.10
N LEU A 28 9.82 1.61 9.25
CA LEU A 28 8.79 1.28 8.26
C LEU A 28 7.45 0.98 8.92
N ARG A 29 7.43 0.22 10.03
CA ARG A 29 6.19 -0.02 10.80
C ARG A 29 5.58 1.28 11.31
N ALA A 30 6.39 2.20 11.82
CA ALA A 30 5.92 3.50 12.31
C ALA A 30 5.35 4.37 11.18
N ALA A 31 6.04 4.47 10.05
CA ALA A 31 5.56 5.19 8.87
C ALA A 31 4.24 4.63 8.33
N LEU A 32 4.13 3.29 8.24
CA LEU A 32 2.89 2.63 7.82
C LEU A 32 1.73 2.86 8.79
N LEU A 33 2.00 2.87 10.10
CA LEU A 33 0.97 3.18 11.10
C LEU A 33 0.51 4.63 10.97
N ALA A 34 1.45 5.58 10.88
CA ALA A 34 1.13 7.00 10.72
C ALA A 34 0.27 7.23 9.47
N PHE A 35 0.69 6.67 8.33
CA PHE A 35 -0.02 6.78 7.05
C PHE A 35 -1.42 6.15 7.05
N ASN A 36 -1.70 5.16 7.92
CA ASN A 36 -3.01 4.51 8.02
C ASN A 36 -3.82 4.94 9.26
N THR A 37 -3.36 5.97 9.98
CA THR A 37 -4.08 6.52 11.13
C THR A 37 -4.94 7.68 10.67
N PHE A 38 -6.24 7.59 10.93
CA PHE A 38 -7.24 8.59 10.57
C PHE A 38 -7.95 9.07 11.83
N ASP A 39 -8.51 10.28 11.82
CA ASP A 39 -9.41 10.70 12.89
C ASP A 39 -10.70 9.86 12.88
N GLU A 40 -11.53 9.97 13.92
CA GLU A 40 -12.73 9.12 14.05
C GLU A 40 -13.73 9.32 12.89
N SER A 41 -13.87 10.56 12.40
CA SER A 41 -14.76 10.91 11.30
C SER A 41 -14.24 10.37 9.96
N GLU A 42 -12.94 10.48 9.75
CA GLU A 42 -12.24 9.98 8.57
C GLU A 42 -12.14 8.45 8.58
N THR A 43 -12.02 7.82 9.75
CA THR A 43 -11.93 6.35 9.90
C THR A 43 -13.17 5.65 9.35
N VAL A 44 -14.37 6.19 9.59
CA VAL A 44 -15.61 5.63 9.05
C VAL A 44 -15.61 5.72 7.52
N ARG A 45 -15.29 6.89 6.97
CA ARG A 45 -15.21 7.13 5.53
C ARG A 45 -14.13 6.29 4.85
N HIS A 46 -12.97 6.15 5.50
CA HIS A 46 -11.85 5.34 5.03
C HIS A 46 -12.24 3.86 4.98
N ARG A 47 -12.89 3.33 6.02
CA ARG A 47 -13.39 1.94 6.02
C ARG A 47 -14.38 1.69 4.89
N GLN A 48 -15.31 2.61 4.64
CA GLN A 48 -16.26 2.49 3.53
C GLN A 48 -15.55 2.52 2.16
N ARG A 49 -14.59 3.43 1.98
CA ARG A 49 -13.74 3.48 0.78
C ARG A 49 -12.97 2.16 0.58
N MET A 50 -12.32 1.65 1.62
CA MET A 50 -11.56 0.40 1.56
C MET A 50 -12.46 -0.77 1.22
N ARG A 51 -13.65 -0.86 1.82
CA ARG A 51 -14.62 -1.91 1.48
C ARG A 51 -14.95 -1.92 -0.02
N ILE A 52 -15.30 -0.77 -0.57
CA ILE A 52 -15.65 -0.64 -2.00
C ILE A 52 -14.46 -1.02 -2.89
N ILE A 53 -13.26 -0.52 -2.57
CA ILE A 53 -12.03 -0.82 -3.32
C ILE A 53 -11.72 -2.31 -3.27
N LEU A 54 -11.85 -2.95 -2.11
CA LEU A 54 -11.49 -4.36 -1.89
C LEU A 54 -12.52 -5.35 -2.44
N GLU A 55 -13.80 -4.98 -2.51
CA GLU A 55 -14.90 -5.86 -2.94
C GLU A 55 -15.29 -5.69 -4.42
N THR A 56 -14.88 -4.59 -5.08
CA THR A 56 -15.25 -4.31 -6.47
C THR A 56 -14.12 -4.66 -7.43
N ALA A 57 -14.36 -5.58 -8.37
CA ALA A 57 -13.32 -6.11 -9.24
C ALA A 57 -12.71 -5.06 -10.18
N GLU A 58 -13.54 -4.14 -10.71
CA GLU A 58 -13.09 -3.05 -11.57
C GLU A 58 -12.19 -2.07 -10.81
N LEU A 59 -12.54 -1.77 -9.54
CA LEU A 59 -11.73 -0.92 -8.68
C LEU A 59 -10.47 -1.61 -8.19
N GLN A 60 -10.51 -2.93 -7.97
CA GLN A 60 -9.30 -3.73 -7.72
C GLN A 60 -8.32 -3.62 -8.89
N ALA A 61 -8.80 -3.83 -10.13
CA ALA A 61 -7.98 -3.73 -11.32
C ALA A 61 -7.37 -2.32 -11.49
N TYR A 62 -8.16 -1.26 -11.29
CA TYR A 62 -7.67 0.12 -11.31
C TYR A 62 -6.65 0.40 -10.20
N SER A 63 -6.88 -0.14 -9.01
CA SER A 63 -6.00 0.03 -7.84
C SER A 63 -4.66 -0.72 -7.95
N MET A 64 -4.50 -1.62 -8.92
CA MET A 64 -3.23 -2.32 -9.14
C MET A 64 -2.08 -1.37 -9.49
N THR A 65 -2.36 -0.33 -10.28
CA THR A 65 -1.36 0.72 -10.61
C THR A 65 -0.94 1.48 -9.35
N MET A 66 -1.89 1.73 -8.46
CA MET A 66 -1.67 2.42 -7.20
C MET A 66 -0.79 1.59 -6.27
N TYR A 67 -1.09 0.30 -6.15
CA TYR A 67 -0.28 -0.63 -5.36
C TYR A 67 1.14 -0.81 -5.92
N ALA A 68 1.32 -0.73 -7.25
CA ALA A 68 2.64 -0.72 -7.87
C ALA A 68 3.45 0.53 -7.47
N GLY A 69 2.83 1.72 -7.48
CA GLY A 69 3.47 2.95 -7.03
C GLY A 69 3.87 2.90 -5.55
N TRP A 70 2.98 2.44 -4.68
CA TRP A 70 3.26 2.27 -3.25
C TRP A 70 4.46 1.35 -2.98
N ARG A 71 4.56 0.25 -3.74
CA ARG A 71 5.71 -0.67 -3.66
C ARG A 71 7.02 -0.06 -4.11
N ALA A 72 6.97 0.79 -5.13
CA ALA A 72 8.15 1.49 -5.64
C ALA A 72 8.72 2.45 -4.57
N VAL A 73 7.86 3.18 -3.86
CA VAL A 73 8.25 4.04 -2.72
C VAL A 73 8.96 3.23 -1.63
N ILE A 74 8.38 2.09 -1.23
CA ILE A 74 8.99 1.22 -0.20
C ILE A 74 10.33 0.64 -0.69
N ALA A 75 10.43 0.22 -1.94
CA ALA A 75 11.69 -0.27 -2.50
C ALA A 75 12.76 0.84 -2.55
N GLY A 76 12.35 2.07 -2.91
CA GLY A 76 13.22 3.25 -2.99
C GLY A 76 13.72 3.73 -1.62
N SER A 77 12.96 3.52 -0.54
CA SER A 77 13.39 3.83 0.83
C SER A 77 14.50 2.91 1.37
N TRP A 78 14.90 1.90 0.60
CA TRP A 78 15.94 0.98 1.04
C TRP A 78 17.34 1.60 0.87
N PRO A 79 18.19 1.61 1.91
CA PRO A 79 19.51 2.22 1.80
C PRO A 79 20.38 1.54 0.74
N ALA A 80 20.96 2.33 -0.15
CA ALA A 80 21.93 1.83 -1.13
C ALA A 80 23.13 1.19 -0.41
N GLY A 81 23.50 -0.03 -0.82
CA GLY A 81 24.62 -0.77 -0.23
C GLY A 81 24.31 -1.50 1.09
N SER A 82 23.05 -1.52 1.54
CA SER A 82 22.63 -2.39 2.64
C SER A 82 22.87 -3.87 2.32
N ALA A 83 23.39 -4.64 3.28
CA ALA A 83 23.56 -6.09 3.16
C ALA A 83 22.21 -6.83 3.09
N ALA A 84 21.15 -6.19 3.57
CA ALA A 84 19.79 -6.66 3.38
C ALA A 84 19.23 -6.02 2.11
N SER A 85 18.39 -6.76 1.38
CA SER A 85 17.66 -6.26 0.21
C SER A 85 16.23 -5.86 0.59
N PRO A 86 15.56 -4.98 -0.17
CA PRO A 86 14.14 -4.76 0.03
C PRO A 86 13.38 -6.09 -0.09
N PRO A 87 12.23 -6.23 0.59
CA PRO A 87 11.44 -7.45 0.53
C PRO A 87 11.14 -7.84 -0.92
N THR A 88 11.29 -9.13 -1.25
CA THR A 88 11.13 -9.62 -2.63
C THR A 88 9.74 -9.33 -3.21
N TRP A 89 8.70 -9.23 -2.36
CA TRP A 89 7.37 -8.82 -2.78
C TRP A 89 7.32 -7.39 -3.32
N CYS A 90 8.24 -6.49 -2.96
CA CYS A 90 8.35 -5.13 -3.51
C CYS A 90 8.85 -5.11 -4.95
N LEU A 91 9.50 -6.17 -5.44
CA LEU A 91 10.14 -6.22 -6.76
C LEU A 91 9.42 -7.11 -7.79
N ARG A 92 8.48 -7.97 -7.37
CA ARG A 92 7.80 -8.90 -8.29
C ARG A 92 6.62 -8.26 -9.05
N PRO A 93 6.36 -8.54 -10.33
CA PRO A 93 5.14 -8.09 -10.98
C PRO A 93 3.91 -8.46 -10.16
N LEU A 94 2.94 -7.55 -10.06
CA LEU A 94 1.71 -7.87 -9.37
C LEU A 94 0.99 -8.99 -10.14
N PRO A 95 0.49 -10.04 -9.46
CA PRO A 95 -0.45 -10.92 -10.12
C PRO A 95 -1.62 -10.05 -10.58
N GLY A 96 -2.06 -10.19 -11.83
CA GLY A 96 -3.26 -9.52 -12.32
C GLY A 96 -4.45 -9.80 -11.38
N PRO A 97 -5.54 -9.01 -11.48
CA PRO A 97 -6.72 -9.22 -10.63
C PRO A 97 -7.08 -10.71 -10.65
N CYS A 98 -7.16 -11.33 -9.47
CA CYS A 98 -7.49 -12.74 -9.31
C CYS A 98 -8.98 -12.96 -9.63
N TRP A 99 -9.38 -12.70 -10.88
CA TRP A 99 -10.75 -12.72 -11.38
C TRP A 99 -11.44 -14.04 -11.01
N GLY A 100 -10.74 -15.16 -11.16
CA GLY A 100 -11.24 -16.49 -10.81
C GLY A 100 -11.45 -16.77 -9.30
N ARG A 101 -11.05 -15.89 -8.37
CA ARG A 101 -11.35 -16.02 -6.94
C ARG A 101 -12.52 -15.13 -6.52
N VAL A 102 -12.63 -13.94 -7.12
CA VAL A 102 -13.75 -13.01 -6.90
C VAL A 102 -15.06 -13.58 -7.47
N GLU A 103 -15.01 -14.18 -8.67
CA GLU A 103 -16.17 -14.85 -9.28
C GLU A 103 -16.69 -16.02 -8.43
N ARG A 104 -15.78 -16.78 -7.81
CA ARG A 104 -16.11 -17.91 -6.91
C ARG A 104 -16.73 -17.48 -5.59
N LEU A 105 -16.36 -16.32 -5.05
CA LEU A 105 -16.98 -15.79 -3.83
C LEU A 105 -18.37 -15.23 -4.11
N ARG A 106 -18.62 -14.69 -5.31
CA ARG A 106 -19.95 -14.26 -5.75
C ARG A 106 -20.92 -15.42 -5.96
N THR A 107 -20.46 -16.55 -6.52
CA THR A 107 -21.32 -17.72 -6.73
C THR A 107 -21.59 -18.54 -5.47
N LEU A 108 -20.78 -18.41 -4.42
CA LEU A 108 -21.00 -19.08 -3.12
C LEU A 108 -21.87 -18.27 -2.15
N ALA A 109 -22.09 -16.98 -2.43
CA ALA A 109 -22.92 -16.09 -1.63
C ALA A 109 -24.31 -15.83 -2.24
N GLY A 110 -24.67 -16.58 -3.29
CA GLY A 110 -25.97 -16.54 -3.99
C GLY A 110 -26.79 -17.80 -3.78
#